data_AF-A0A7W0PQM2-F1
#
_entry.id   AF-A0A7W0PQM2-F1
#
_cell.length_a   1.000
_cell.length_b   1.000
_cell.length_c   1.000
_cell.angle_alpha   90.00
_cell.angle_beta   90.00
_cell.angle_gamma   90.00
#
_symmetry.space_group_name_H-M   'P 1'
#
loop_
_entity.id
_entity.type
_entity.pdbx_description
1 polymer ?
#
loop_
_entity_poly.entity_id
_entity_poly.type
_entity_poly.pdbx_seq_one_letter_code
_entity_poly.pdbx_strand_id
1 'polypeptide(L)'
;MDPVYTTSVVVTGGRQDLAVSDDSVLDLQIGTPGARSGVPATNPEQLFAAGYAACFQTALMSAAREDGKDASASTVTADVSLGKFESGRFGLTVVLAVAIPNMAHDAVQALADAAH
;
A
#
# COMPACT_ATOMS: atom_id res chain seq x y z
N MET A 1 19.47 -1.74 15.87
CA MET A 1 18.77 -2.09 14.62
C MET A 1 19.79 -1.90 13.52
N ASP A 2 20.06 -2.95 12.76
CA ASP A 2 21.03 -2.90 11.67
C ASP A 2 20.25 -2.85 10.35
N PRO A 3 20.39 -1.78 9.55
CA PRO A 3 19.60 -1.64 8.33
C PRO A 3 20.08 -2.65 7.27
N VAL A 4 19.16 -3.43 6.71
CA VAL A 4 19.44 -4.35 5.59
C VAL A 4 19.26 -3.70 4.22
N TYR A 5 18.49 -2.62 4.14
CA TYR A 5 18.26 -1.83 2.92
C TYR A 5 17.73 -0.43 3.30
N THR A 6 18.17 0.59 2.55
CA THR A 6 17.72 1.99 2.67
C THR A 6 17.55 2.58 1.28
N THR A 7 16.47 3.33 1.05
CA THR A 7 16.23 4.12 -0.17
C THR A 7 15.75 5.53 0.21
N SER A 8 15.92 6.49 -0.69
CA SER A 8 15.43 7.86 -0.53
C SER A 8 14.59 8.29 -1.74
N VAL A 9 13.54 9.08 -1.49
CA VAL A 9 12.72 9.72 -2.54
C VAL A 9 12.70 11.23 -2.29
N VAL A 10 13.05 12.00 -3.31
CA VAL A 10 12.97 13.47 -3.28
C VAL A 10 11.64 13.90 -3.89
N VAL A 11 10.90 14.74 -3.16
CA VAL A 11 9.66 15.35 -3.65
C VAL A 11 9.86 16.86 -3.77
N THR A 12 9.67 17.40 -4.97
CA THR A 12 9.61 18.86 -5.21
C THR A 12 8.15 19.29 -5.30
N GLY A 13 7.85 20.59 -5.12
CA GLY A 13 6.51 21.18 -5.36
C GLY A 13 5.32 20.64 -4.54
N GLY A 14 5.52 19.66 -3.64
CA GLY A 14 4.48 19.11 -2.77
C GLY A 14 3.49 18.22 -3.51
N ARG A 15 2.19 18.55 -3.46
CA ARG A 15 1.09 17.73 -4.02
C ARG A 15 0.85 17.96 -5.52
N GLN A 16 1.73 18.67 -6.23
CA GLN A 16 1.52 19.08 -7.62
C GLN A 16 2.82 19.12 -8.43
N ASP A 17 3.66 18.10 -8.29
CA ASP A 17 4.95 18.10 -8.98
C ASP A 17 5.53 16.68 -9.05
N LEU A 18 6.77 16.45 -8.60
CA LEU A 18 7.54 15.27 -8.92
C LEU A 18 8.01 14.53 -7.67
N ALA A 19 7.99 13.20 -7.71
CA ALA A 19 8.64 12.32 -6.76
C ALA A 19 9.65 11.42 -7.48
N VAL A 20 10.94 11.52 -7.13
CA VAL A 20 12.02 10.74 -7.76
C VAL A 20 12.81 9.95 -6.71
N SER A 21 12.92 8.63 -6.88
CA SER A 21 13.80 7.79 -6.04
C SER A 21 15.27 7.97 -6.38
N ASP A 22 16.15 7.66 -5.43
CA ASP A 22 17.61 7.71 -5.56
C ASP A 22 18.17 6.84 -6.70
N ASP A 23 17.46 5.77 -7.04
CA ASP A 23 17.73 4.89 -8.18
C ASP A 23 16.91 5.21 -9.44
N SER A 24 16.05 6.24 -9.38
CA SER A 24 15.18 6.70 -10.47
C SER A 24 14.19 5.66 -10.99
N VAL A 25 13.93 4.58 -10.25
CA VAL A 25 12.88 3.61 -10.56
C VAL A 25 11.49 4.20 -10.30
N LEU A 26 11.35 5.01 -9.25
CA LEU A 26 10.19 5.87 -9.07
C LEU A 26 10.51 7.24 -9.68
N ASP A 27 9.79 7.58 -10.74
CA ASP A 27 9.78 8.92 -11.35
C ASP A 27 8.31 9.25 -11.68
N LEU A 28 7.64 9.88 -10.71
CA LEU A 28 6.19 9.96 -10.67
C LEU A 28 5.71 11.40 -10.54
N GLN A 29 4.75 11.77 -11.39
CA GLN A 29 3.97 12.99 -11.20
C GLN A 29 2.97 12.79 -10.05
N ILE A 30 3.05 13.67 -9.04
CA ILE A 30 2.16 13.69 -7.88
C ILE A 30 1.14 14.81 -8.05
N GLY A 31 -0.15 14.45 -7.93
CA GLY A 31 -1.28 15.35 -8.01
C GLY A 31 -2.22 15.26 -6.81
N THR A 32 -3.25 16.11 -6.83
CA THR A 32 -4.34 16.06 -5.86
C THR A 32 -5.28 14.89 -6.17
N PRO A 33 -5.85 14.19 -5.17
CA PRO A 33 -6.85 13.16 -5.40
C PRO A 33 -8.00 13.63 -6.29
N GLY A 34 -8.35 12.82 -7.30
CA GLY A 34 -9.44 13.13 -8.23
C GLY A 34 -9.15 14.24 -9.24
N ALA A 35 -7.92 14.76 -9.31
CA ALA A 35 -7.53 15.71 -10.34
C ALA A 35 -7.67 15.07 -11.73
N ARG A 36 -8.59 15.61 -12.54
CA ARG A 36 -8.77 15.25 -13.96
C ARG A 36 -7.96 16.17 -14.87
N SER A 37 -6.71 16.48 -14.50
CA SER A 37 -5.82 17.14 -15.45
C SER A 37 -5.49 16.16 -16.57
N GLY A 38 -5.34 16.65 -17.81
CA GLY A 38 -4.99 15.82 -18.98
C GLY A 38 -3.63 15.11 -18.89
N VAL A 39 -2.90 15.30 -17.79
CA VAL A 39 -1.66 14.58 -17.46
C VAL A 39 -1.99 13.54 -16.39
N PRO A 40 -1.75 12.24 -16.65
CA PRO A 40 -1.87 11.20 -15.63
C PRO A 40 -0.91 11.48 -14.47
N ALA A 41 -1.44 11.63 -13.27
CA ALA A 41 -0.68 11.80 -12.04
C ALA A 41 -1.24 10.86 -10.98
N THR A 42 -0.38 10.29 -10.15
CA THR A 42 -0.80 9.57 -8.94
C THR A 42 -1.01 10.57 -7.80
N ASN A 43 -1.26 10.08 -6.59
CA ASN A 43 -1.39 10.89 -5.38
C ASN A 43 -0.81 10.15 -4.18
N PRO A 44 -0.50 10.85 -3.08
CA PRO A 44 0.09 10.23 -1.89
C PRO A 44 -0.74 9.06 -1.33
N GLU A 45 -2.08 9.14 -1.42
CA GLU A 45 -2.99 8.12 -0.92
C GLU A 45 -2.89 6.82 -1.74
N GLN A 46 -2.78 6.90 -3.08
CA GLN A 46 -2.54 5.75 -3.96
C GLN A 46 -1.16 5.12 -3.72
N LEU A 47 -0.12 5.93 -3.54
CA LEU A 47 1.23 5.43 -3.25
C LEU A 47 1.27 4.68 -1.92
N PHE A 48 0.59 5.22 -0.91
CA PHE A 48 0.44 4.54 0.38
C PHE A 48 -0.32 3.21 0.24
N ALA A 49 -1.44 3.20 -0.52
CA ALA A 49 -2.20 1.98 -0.79
C ALA A 49 -1.34 0.91 -1.48
N ALA A 50 -0.58 1.28 -2.52
CA ALA A 50 0.28 0.37 -3.25
C ALA A 50 1.39 -0.23 -2.36
N GLY A 51 2.09 0.62 -1.62
CA GLY A 51 3.16 0.18 -0.71
C GLY A 51 2.64 -0.73 0.39
N TYR A 52 1.50 -0.38 1.01
CA TYR A 52 0.93 -1.16 2.10
C TYR A 52 0.38 -2.50 1.61
N ALA A 53 -0.36 -2.52 0.50
CA ALA A 53 -0.86 -3.76 -0.09
C ALA A 53 0.28 -4.72 -0.46
N ALA A 54 1.34 -4.23 -1.09
CA ALA A 54 2.49 -5.05 -1.48
C ALA A 54 3.25 -5.61 -0.27
N CYS A 55 3.44 -4.80 0.77
CA CYS A 55 4.05 -5.24 2.02
C CYS A 55 3.21 -6.32 2.71
N PHE A 56 1.90 -6.09 2.86
CA PHE A 56 1.00 -7.03 3.51
C PHE A 56 0.84 -8.33 2.72
N GLN A 57 0.80 -8.25 1.37
CA GLN A 57 0.82 -9.43 0.50
C GLN A 57 2.05 -10.31 0.76
N THR A 58 3.22 -9.70 0.91
CA THR A 58 4.47 -10.43 1.21
C THR A 58 4.40 -11.11 2.57
N ALA A 59 3.90 -10.41 3.59
CA ALA A 59 3.73 -10.97 4.94
C ALA A 59 2.73 -12.13 4.96
N LEU A 60 1.57 -11.96 4.30
CA LEU A 60 0.55 -12.99 4.16
C LEU A 60 1.09 -14.27 3.51
N MET A 61 1.85 -14.13 2.42
CA MET A 61 2.47 -15.28 1.76
C MET A 61 3.51 -15.98 2.66
N SER A 62 4.21 -15.23 3.52
CA SER A 62 5.12 -15.82 4.52
C SER A 62 4.35 -16.60 5.58
N ALA A 63 3.30 -16.02 6.16
CA ALA A 63 2.45 -16.68 7.16
C ALA A 63 1.81 -17.96 6.60
N ALA A 64 1.32 -17.92 5.36
CA ALA A 64 0.76 -19.10 4.69
C ALA A 64 1.80 -20.21 4.53
N ARG A 65 3.03 -19.86 4.14
CA ARG A 65 4.13 -20.82 3.99
C ARG A 65 4.50 -21.47 5.33
N GLU A 66 4.53 -20.70 6.41
CA GLU A 66 4.81 -21.21 7.76
C GLU A 66 3.73 -22.18 8.26
N ASP A 67 2.47 -21.93 7.89
CA ASP A 67 1.31 -22.79 8.20
C ASP A 67 1.10 -23.93 7.17
N GLY A 68 2.02 -24.10 6.20
CA GLY A 68 1.94 -25.16 5.19
C GLY A 68 0.79 -25.01 4.19
N LYS A 69 0.26 -23.80 4.02
CA LYS A 69 -0.84 -23.47 3.09
C LYS A 69 -0.32 -22.81 1.82
N ASP A 70 -1.04 -23.02 0.71
CA ASP A 70 -0.77 -22.34 -0.56
C ASP A 70 -1.56 -21.02 -0.63
N ALA A 71 -0.84 -19.90 -0.72
CA ALA A 71 -1.38 -18.56 -0.94
C ALA A 71 -0.80 -17.91 -2.20
N SER A 72 -0.27 -18.68 -3.15
CA SER A 72 0.34 -18.15 -4.38
C SER A 72 -0.62 -17.35 -5.25
N ALA A 73 -1.92 -17.68 -5.22
CA ALA A 73 -2.98 -16.96 -5.93
C ALA A 73 -3.69 -15.91 -5.05
N SER A 74 -3.15 -15.59 -3.87
CA SER A 74 -3.75 -14.60 -2.99
C SER A 74 -3.65 -13.18 -3.54
N THR A 75 -4.59 -12.33 -3.13
CA THR A 75 -4.56 -10.90 -3.41
C THR A 75 -4.87 -10.10 -2.16
N VAL A 76 -4.25 -8.92 -2.05
CA VAL A 76 -4.51 -7.92 -1.03
C VAL A 76 -4.91 -6.62 -1.71
N THR A 77 -6.07 -6.10 -1.35
CA THR A 77 -6.52 -4.76 -1.75
C THR A 77 -6.42 -3.83 -0.54
N ALA A 78 -5.78 -2.67 -0.71
CA ALA A 78 -5.73 -1.63 0.30
C ALA A 78 -6.62 -0.45 -0.10
N ASP A 79 -7.80 -0.37 0.51
CA ASP A 79 -8.71 0.76 0.35
C ASP A 79 -8.28 1.88 1.30
N VAL A 80 -7.68 2.93 0.74
CA VAL A 80 -7.17 4.08 1.49
C VAL A 80 -8.08 5.28 1.29
N SER A 81 -8.65 5.77 2.39
CA SER A 81 -9.55 6.92 2.42
C SER A 81 -8.90 8.11 3.12
N LEU A 82 -8.93 9.28 2.47
CA LEU A 82 -8.54 10.55 3.08
C LEU A 82 -9.75 11.19 3.78
N GLY A 83 -9.75 11.17 5.11
CA GLY A 83 -10.77 11.79 5.95
C GLY A 83 -10.32 13.15 6.51
N LYS A 84 -11.29 13.94 6.98
CA LYS A 84 -11.06 15.21 7.67
C LYS A 84 -11.68 15.15 9.07
N PHE A 85 -10.89 15.47 10.09
CA PHE A 85 -11.34 15.58 11.47
C PHE A 85 -12.02 16.93 11.72
N GLU A 86 -12.82 17.02 12.78
CA GLU A 86 -13.46 18.29 13.22
C GLU A 86 -12.43 19.40 13.49
N SER A 87 -11.23 19.03 13.96
CA SER A 87 -10.10 19.95 14.15
C SER A 87 -9.55 20.57 12.86
N GLY A 88 -10.06 20.15 11.70
CA GLY A 88 -9.59 20.59 10.38
C GLY A 88 -8.38 19.81 9.86
N ARG A 89 -7.77 18.93 10.68
CA ARG A 89 -6.67 18.04 10.28
C ARG A 89 -7.18 16.92 9.37
N PHE A 90 -6.29 16.39 8.53
CA PHE A 90 -6.55 15.21 7.71
C PHE A 90 -6.01 13.95 8.37
N GLY A 91 -6.63 12.82 8.06
CA GLY A 91 -6.18 11.48 8.47
C GLY A 91 -6.50 10.45 7.39
N LEU A 92 -5.82 9.31 7.47
CA LEU A 92 -6.10 8.16 6.60
C LEU A 92 -6.88 7.10 7.37
N THR A 93 -7.85 6.50 6.69
CA THR A 93 -8.47 5.22 7.09
C THR A 93 -8.10 4.18 6.05
N VAL A 94 -7.73 2.99 6.51
CA VAL A 94 -7.26 1.91 5.64
C VAL A 94 -8.08 0.66 5.93
N VAL A 95 -8.59 0.02 4.88
CA VAL A 95 -9.16 -1.32 4.94
C VAL A 95 -8.31 -2.23 4.06
N LEU A 96 -7.84 -3.35 4.61
CA LEU A 96 -7.16 -4.39 3.86
C LEU A 96 -8.15 -5.52 3.60
N ALA A 97 -8.45 -5.78 2.34
CA ALA A 97 -9.25 -6.92 1.92
C ALA A 97 -8.34 -8.01 1.37
N VAL A 98 -8.36 -9.17 2.02
CA VAL A 98 -7.55 -10.33 1.65
C VAL A 98 -8.44 -11.38 0.97
N ALA A 99 -8.00 -11.87 -0.18
CA ALA A 99 -8.65 -12.99 -0.85
C ALA A 99 -7.63 -14.09 -1.15
N ILE A 100 -7.96 -15.32 -0.76
CA ILE A 100 -7.19 -16.51 -1.13
C ILE A 100 -8.17 -17.50 -1.77
N PRO A 101 -8.09 -17.73 -3.09
CA PRO A 101 -8.99 -18.66 -3.77
C PRO A 101 -8.97 -20.05 -3.15
N ASN A 102 -10.15 -20.68 -3.08
CA ASN A 102 -10.33 -22.04 -2.55
C ASN A 102 -9.95 -22.23 -1.06
N MET A 103 -9.82 -21.16 -0.28
CA MET A 103 -9.59 -21.21 1.16
C MET A 103 -10.81 -20.70 1.93
N ALA A 104 -11.13 -21.35 3.04
CA ALA A 104 -12.24 -20.93 3.89
C ALA A 104 -11.94 -19.58 4.56
N HIS A 105 -12.98 -18.76 4.75
CA HIS A 105 -12.85 -17.39 5.26
C HIS A 105 -12.13 -17.32 6.62
N ASP A 106 -12.44 -18.23 7.53
CA ASP A 106 -11.80 -18.33 8.84
C ASP A 106 -10.30 -18.63 8.74
N ALA A 107 -9.91 -19.53 7.84
CA ALA A 107 -8.51 -19.83 7.55
C ALA A 107 -7.79 -18.63 6.90
N VAL A 108 -8.46 -17.88 6.02
CA VAL A 108 -7.91 -16.64 5.43
C VAL A 108 -7.72 -15.57 6.52
N GLN A 109 -8.71 -15.38 7.39
CA GLN A 109 -8.62 -14.42 8.48
C GLN A 109 -7.48 -14.76 9.43
N ALA A 110 -7.32 -16.03 9.82
CA ALA A 110 -6.22 -16.47 10.68
C ALA A 110 -4.84 -16.18 10.07
N LEU A 111 -4.69 -16.36 8.74
CA LEU A 111 -3.46 -16.01 8.04
C LEU A 111 -3.24 -14.49 7.96
N ALA A 112 -4.30 -13.71 7.75
CA ALA A 112 -4.23 -12.26 7.73
C ALA A 112 -3.84 -11.69 9.12
N ASP A 113 -4.38 -12.25 10.20
CA ASP A 113 -4.04 -11.88 11.57
C ASP A 113 -2.58 -12.22 11.90
N ALA A 114 -2.07 -13.37 11.42
CA ALA A 114 -0.67 -13.76 11.61
C ALA A 114 0.32 -12.93 10.78
N ALA A 115 -0.13 -12.30 9.71
CA ALA A 115 0.69 -11.43 8.87
C ALA A 115 0.86 -10.01 9.43
N HIS A 116 0.09 -9.63 10.46
CA HIS A 116 0.09 -8.31 11.09
C HIS A 116 0.87 -8.29 12.40
#